data_AF-A0A2D0KWL7-F1
#
_entry.id   AF-A0A2D0KWL7-F1
#
_cell.length_a   1.000
_cell.length_b   1.000
_cell.length_c   1.000
_cell.angle_alpha   90.00
_cell.angle_beta   90.00
_cell.angle_gamma   90.00
#
_symmetry.space_group_name_H-M   'P 1'
#
loop_
_entity.id
_entity.type
_entity.pdbx_description
1 polymer ?
#
loop_
_entity_poly.entity_id
_entity_poly.type
_entity_poly.pdbx_seq_one_letter_code
_entity_poly.pdbx_strand_id
1 'polypeptide(L)'
;MASLNHEKNLTMADFYNAIVRTFIDVTIIGGIYFFLCGLQGEAPSASVYLIIYPLVSIVTVSFEIIFDNVKSAPDKYSHKTLSNNVKKSGVLINKNGSVYRLWGLITLYAFMFYIILILPFCFLLQSISISSQLNIWLALIGSFLLISLSSCFIVSRLKHYTIELYGQLFSAKKGEVKKEDSDSHIIFSYFLPWAIIGAAIAGLLAYGYFRAESGNFTDVITVSMVAFSAGGTSYIISLWIAYVTQKQAILDIKANLLHFEKDDKLDEYSMYFLIHIFSGAVITLIFIASKFLSIEHFSLIQIIVIETIAGAAAAVAGSLAGLLRGRSKTLS
;
A
#
# COMPACT_ATOMS: atom_id res chain seq x y z
N MET A 1 1.27 6.56 -43.42
CA MET A 1 1.50 5.49 -42.42
C MET A 1 2.27 6.04 -41.21
N ALA A 2 1.82 7.17 -40.64
CA ALA A 2 2.60 7.96 -39.67
C ALA A 2 1.72 8.78 -38.70
N SER A 3 0.75 8.16 -38.01
CA SER A 3 -0.05 8.90 -36.99
C SER A 3 -0.63 8.08 -35.83
N LEU A 4 -0.16 6.85 -35.57
CA LEU A 4 -0.76 5.97 -34.54
C LEU A 4 0.11 5.73 -33.29
N ASN A 5 1.17 6.52 -33.10
CA ASN A 5 2.09 6.38 -31.96
C ASN A 5 1.91 7.42 -30.83
N HIS A 6 0.81 8.19 -30.82
CA HIS A 6 0.66 9.33 -29.90
C HIS A 6 -0.25 9.12 -28.68
N GLU A 7 -0.90 7.96 -28.50
CA GLU A 7 -1.92 7.79 -27.45
C GLU A 7 -1.55 6.87 -26.28
N LYS A 8 -0.29 6.42 -26.16
CA LYS A 8 0.18 5.55 -25.07
C LYS A 8 1.14 6.24 -24.09
N ASN A 9 0.96 7.54 -23.87
CA ASN A 9 1.90 8.34 -23.10
C ASN A 9 1.40 8.60 -21.67
N LEU A 10 2.35 8.59 -20.72
CA LEU A 10 2.18 9.13 -19.38
C LEU A 10 1.65 10.58 -19.50
N THR A 11 0.55 10.92 -18.84
CA THR A 11 0.08 12.30 -18.83
C THR A 11 0.88 13.13 -17.83
N MET A 12 0.93 14.44 -18.02
CA MET A 12 1.55 15.33 -17.01
C MET A 12 0.86 15.19 -15.65
N ALA A 13 -0.46 14.96 -15.63
CA ALA A 13 -1.19 14.69 -14.38
C ALA A 13 -0.72 13.41 -13.69
N ASP A 14 -0.47 12.34 -14.44
CA ASP A 14 0.09 11.08 -13.91
C ASP A 14 1.46 11.32 -13.27
N PHE A 15 2.32 12.09 -13.95
CA PHE A 15 3.64 12.46 -13.46
C PHE A 15 3.55 13.30 -12.17
N TYR A 16 2.74 14.36 -12.16
CA TYR A 16 2.57 15.20 -10.98
C TYR A 16 2.00 14.42 -9.80
N ASN A 17 1.03 13.54 -10.04
CA ASN A 17 0.49 12.67 -8.99
C ASN A 17 1.57 11.74 -8.43
N ALA A 18 2.39 11.12 -9.28
CA ALA A 18 3.51 10.29 -8.82
C ALA A 18 4.48 11.09 -7.95
N ILE A 19 4.88 12.29 -8.39
CA ILE A 19 5.80 13.15 -7.65
C ILE A 19 5.22 13.57 -6.30
N VAL A 20 4.00 14.09 -6.26
CA VAL A 20 3.38 14.59 -5.02
C VAL A 20 3.17 13.46 -4.02
N ARG A 21 2.64 12.33 -4.46
CA ARG A 21 2.39 11.17 -3.60
C ARG A 21 3.70 10.60 -3.06
N THR A 22 4.71 10.44 -3.93
CA THR A 22 6.04 9.97 -3.52
C THR A 22 6.68 10.95 -2.52
N PHE A 23 6.56 12.26 -2.74
CA PHE A 23 7.10 13.26 -1.82
C PHE A 23 6.48 13.15 -0.43
N ILE A 24 5.14 13.05 -0.37
CA ILE A 24 4.39 12.88 0.87
C ILE A 24 4.80 11.59 1.57
N ASP A 25 4.76 10.45 0.87
CA ASP A 25 5.10 9.14 1.44
C ASP A 25 6.55 9.12 1.98
N VAL A 26 7.51 9.64 1.21
CA VAL A 26 8.94 9.66 1.60
C VAL A 26 9.14 10.59 2.79
N THR A 27 8.46 11.73 2.82
CA THR A 27 8.57 12.68 3.93
C THR A 27 7.98 12.11 5.21
N ILE A 28 6.83 11.45 5.14
CA ILE A 28 6.19 10.85 6.32
C ILE A 28 7.00 9.65 6.80
N ILE A 29 7.18 8.62 5.97
CA ILE A 29 7.83 7.38 6.39
C ILE A 29 9.33 7.57 6.62
N GLY A 30 10.02 8.28 5.72
CA GLY A 30 11.42 8.64 5.90
C GLY A 30 11.64 9.59 7.07
N GLY A 31 10.70 10.53 7.30
CA GLY A 31 10.68 11.42 8.48
C GLY A 31 10.62 10.63 9.78
N ILE A 32 9.64 9.73 9.90
CA ILE A 32 9.48 8.88 11.08
C ILE A 32 10.72 7.99 11.24
N TYR A 33 11.13 7.29 10.19
CA TYR A 33 12.17 6.28 10.26
C TYR A 33 13.57 6.86 10.54
N PHE A 34 13.99 7.94 9.89
CA PHE A 34 15.35 8.47 10.11
C PHE A 34 15.43 9.49 11.24
N PHE A 35 14.40 10.31 11.43
CA PHE A 35 14.49 11.45 12.34
C PHE A 35 13.78 11.20 13.66
N LEU A 36 12.54 10.68 13.64
CA LEU A 36 11.82 10.41 14.90
C LEU A 36 12.38 9.19 15.63
N CYS A 37 12.73 8.12 14.88
CA CYS A 37 13.33 6.93 15.50
C CYS A 37 14.75 7.17 16.01
N GLY A 38 15.50 8.09 15.40
CA GLY A 38 16.87 8.47 15.80
C GLY A 38 16.94 9.66 16.76
N LEU A 39 15.81 10.10 17.34
CA LEU A 39 15.75 11.37 18.07
C LEU A 39 16.63 11.39 19.34
N GLN A 40 16.82 10.24 19.99
CA GLN A 40 17.60 10.12 21.23
C GLN A 40 18.96 9.41 21.02
N GLY A 41 19.32 9.07 19.79
CA GLY A 41 20.50 8.26 19.51
C GLY A 41 20.90 8.27 18.03
N GLU A 42 21.34 7.13 17.53
CA GLU A 42 21.74 7.01 16.13
C GLU A 42 20.53 6.86 15.22
N ALA A 43 20.62 7.44 14.02
CA ALA A 43 19.61 7.29 12.98
C ALA A 43 19.60 5.86 12.38
N PRO A 44 18.41 5.27 12.13
CA PRO A 44 18.26 3.94 11.54
C PRO A 44 19.00 3.72 10.23
N SER A 45 19.37 2.45 9.99
CA SER A 45 20.13 2.06 8.81
C SER A 45 19.41 2.41 7.52
N ALA A 46 20.09 3.21 6.69
CA ALA A 46 19.64 3.57 5.34
C ALA A 46 19.46 2.35 4.44
N SER A 47 20.30 1.31 4.60
CA SER A 47 20.16 0.07 3.83
C SER A 47 18.87 -0.67 4.15
N VAL A 48 18.47 -0.77 5.43
CA VAL A 48 17.22 -1.44 5.83
C VAL A 48 16.01 -0.68 5.29
N TYR A 49 16.04 0.65 5.35
CA TYR A 49 15.01 1.49 4.73
C TYR A 49 14.88 1.23 3.23
N LEU A 50 15.99 1.29 2.50
CA LEU A 50 16.02 1.10 1.05
C LEU A 50 15.58 -0.30 0.61
N ILE A 51 15.76 -1.31 1.47
CA ILE A 51 15.35 -2.68 1.17
C ILE A 51 13.83 -2.86 1.22
N ILE A 52 13.15 -2.19 2.15
CA ILE A 52 11.73 -2.44 2.40
C ILE A 52 10.85 -1.35 1.78
N TYR A 53 11.12 -0.09 2.12
CA TYR A 53 10.18 0.99 1.88
C TYR A 53 9.95 1.31 0.39
N PRO A 54 10.99 1.45 -0.46
CA PRO A 54 10.78 1.76 -1.87
C PRO A 54 9.93 0.73 -2.61
N LEU A 55 10.08 -0.56 -2.30
CA LEU A 55 9.27 -1.62 -2.91
C LEU A 55 7.78 -1.42 -2.60
N VAL A 56 7.47 -1.19 -1.32
CA VAL A 56 6.10 -0.94 -0.86
C VAL A 56 5.53 0.31 -1.52
N SER A 57 6.29 1.41 -1.51
CA SER A 57 5.81 2.69 -2.04
C SER A 57 5.62 2.67 -3.56
N ILE A 58 6.48 1.99 -4.32
CA ILE A 58 6.27 1.81 -5.78
C ILE A 58 4.93 1.12 -6.04
N VAL A 59 4.59 0.08 -5.27
CA VAL A 59 3.33 -0.65 -5.41
C VAL A 59 2.15 0.25 -5.07
N THR A 60 2.16 0.91 -3.90
CA THR A 60 1.03 1.74 -3.44
C THR A 60 0.81 2.96 -4.33
N VAL A 61 1.87 3.69 -4.67
CA VAL A 61 1.78 4.89 -5.52
C VAL A 61 1.29 4.54 -6.92
N SER A 62 1.85 3.48 -7.54
CA SER A 62 1.39 3.01 -8.85
C SER A 62 -0.07 2.62 -8.84
N PHE A 63 -0.47 1.85 -7.82
CA PHE A 63 -1.84 1.40 -7.64
C PHE A 63 -2.78 2.60 -7.57
N GLU A 64 -2.53 3.55 -6.68
CA GLU A 64 -3.45 4.67 -6.50
C GLU A 64 -3.60 5.55 -7.75
N ILE A 65 -2.51 5.79 -8.48
CA ILE A 65 -2.57 6.56 -9.74
C ILE A 65 -3.36 5.81 -10.80
N ILE A 66 -3.21 4.49 -10.91
CA ILE A 66 -3.98 3.68 -11.85
C ILE A 66 -5.49 3.78 -11.55
N PHE A 67 -5.89 3.70 -10.28
CA PHE A 67 -7.30 3.79 -9.91
C PHE A 67 -7.87 5.21 -10.06
N ASP A 68 -7.09 6.25 -9.79
CA ASP A 68 -7.48 7.64 -10.08
C ASP A 68 -7.68 7.85 -11.60
N ASN A 69 -6.89 7.19 -12.43
CA ASN A 69 -7.05 7.21 -13.90
C ASN A 69 -8.32 6.52 -14.37
N VAL A 70 -8.67 5.36 -13.78
CA VAL A 70 -9.94 4.69 -14.10
C VAL A 70 -11.13 5.57 -13.73
N LYS A 71 -11.08 6.20 -12.55
CA LYS A 71 -12.15 7.09 -12.08
C LYS A 71 -12.30 8.35 -12.92
N SER A 72 -11.20 8.89 -13.44
CA SER A 72 -11.18 10.13 -14.23
C SER A 72 -11.40 9.91 -15.73
N ALA A 73 -11.28 8.68 -16.23
CA ALA A 73 -11.67 8.35 -17.59
C ALA A 73 -13.20 8.52 -17.70
N PRO A 74 -13.71 9.55 -18.41
CA PRO A 74 -15.15 9.69 -18.58
C PRO A 74 -15.67 8.45 -19.34
N ASP A 75 -16.95 8.12 -19.13
CA ASP A 75 -17.73 7.13 -19.90
C ASP A 75 -17.72 7.37 -21.44
N LYS A 76 -16.98 8.38 -21.91
CA LYS A 76 -16.83 8.85 -23.29
C LYS A 76 -15.86 8.07 -24.15
N TYR A 77 -15.13 7.07 -23.64
CA TYR A 77 -14.44 6.15 -24.53
C TYR A 77 -15.45 5.19 -25.16
N SER A 78 -16.12 5.67 -26.21
CA SER A 78 -16.95 4.86 -27.08
C SER A 78 -16.21 3.56 -27.39
N HIS A 79 -16.84 2.44 -27.01
CA HIS A 79 -16.30 1.08 -26.93
C HIS A 79 -15.67 0.51 -28.22
N LYS A 80 -15.58 1.29 -29.30
CA LYS A 80 -15.13 0.86 -30.62
C LYS A 80 -13.67 1.20 -30.91
N THR A 81 -13.16 2.33 -30.42
CA THR A 81 -11.83 2.83 -30.82
C THR A 81 -10.69 2.23 -29.98
N LEU A 82 -10.93 1.98 -28.68
CA LEU A 82 -9.93 1.41 -27.76
C LEU A 82 -9.76 -0.11 -27.96
N SER A 83 -10.86 -0.85 -28.17
CA SER A 83 -10.88 -2.31 -28.44
C SER A 83 -10.01 -2.70 -29.65
N ASN A 84 -9.93 -1.83 -30.67
CA ASN A 84 -9.13 -2.11 -31.87
C ASN A 84 -7.62 -1.92 -31.66
N ASN A 85 -7.21 -1.10 -30.68
CA ASN A 85 -5.79 -0.83 -30.40
C ASN A 85 -5.19 -1.81 -29.38
N VAL A 86 -5.99 -2.44 -28.52
CA VAL A 86 -5.50 -3.41 -27.53
C VAL A 86 -5.54 -4.85 -28.05
N LYS A 87 -6.42 -5.18 -29.01
CA LYS A 87 -6.30 -6.44 -29.80
C LYS A 87 -4.93 -6.60 -30.48
N LYS A 88 -4.19 -5.51 -30.69
CA LYS A 88 -2.82 -5.52 -31.23
C LYS A 88 -1.72 -5.71 -30.17
N SER A 89 -1.99 -5.52 -28.88
CA SER A 89 -1.05 -5.88 -27.79
C SER A 89 -1.41 -7.27 -27.25
N GLY A 90 -1.15 -8.29 -28.07
CA GLY A 90 -1.58 -9.68 -27.88
C GLY A 90 -1.00 -10.44 -26.67
N VAL A 91 -0.54 -9.76 -25.62
CA VAL A 91 0.12 -10.39 -24.45
C VAL A 91 -0.72 -10.30 -23.17
N LEU A 92 -1.73 -9.43 -23.09
CA LEU A 92 -2.48 -9.17 -21.84
C LEU A 92 -3.97 -9.50 -21.87
N ILE A 93 -4.58 -9.66 -23.05
CA ILE A 93 -6.00 -10.03 -23.17
C ILE A 93 -6.11 -11.55 -23.34
N ASN A 94 -5.94 -12.29 -22.25
CA ASN A 94 -6.73 -13.51 -22.14
C ASN A 94 -8.13 -13.04 -21.69
N LYS A 95 -9.20 -13.55 -22.29
CA LYS A 95 -10.60 -13.12 -22.05
C LYS A 95 -11.09 -13.25 -20.59
N ASN A 96 -10.23 -13.70 -19.68
CA ASN A 96 -10.42 -13.84 -18.24
C ASN A 96 -9.49 -12.88 -17.48
N GLY A 97 -9.42 -11.61 -17.86
CA GLY A 97 -8.67 -10.61 -17.10
C GLY A 97 -9.33 -10.40 -15.74
N SER A 98 -8.60 -10.58 -14.65
CA SER A 98 -9.08 -10.34 -13.30
C SER A 98 -8.37 -9.13 -12.68
N VAL A 99 -9.05 -8.45 -11.76
CA VAL A 99 -8.46 -7.33 -11.01
C VAL A 99 -7.29 -7.80 -10.14
N TYR A 100 -7.32 -9.02 -9.60
CA TYR A 100 -6.17 -9.57 -8.84
C TYR A 100 -4.90 -9.71 -9.71
N ARG A 101 -5.04 -9.90 -11.03
CA ARG A 101 -3.88 -9.92 -11.95
C ARG A 101 -3.22 -8.56 -12.06
N LEU A 102 -3.95 -7.46 -11.83
CA LEU A 102 -3.39 -6.11 -11.81
C LEU A 102 -2.40 -5.94 -10.65
N TRP A 103 -2.78 -6.39 -9.45
CA TRP A 103 -1.87 -6.43 -8.29
C TRP A 103 -0.61 -7.23 -8.62
N GLY A 104 -0.77 -8.44 -9.16
CA GLY A 104 0.38 -9.26 -9.57
C GLY A 104 1.30 -8.59 -10.59
N LEU A 105 0.75 -7.85 -11.56
CA LEU A 105 1.54 -7.11 -12.56
C LEU A 105 2.26 -5.91 -11.95
N ILE A 106 1.58 -5.09 -11.13
CA ILE A 106 2.19 -3.95 -10.44
C ILE A 106 3.35 -4.45 -9.56
N THR A 107 3.09 -5.47 -8.75
CA THR A 107 4.08 -6.07 -7.86
C THR A 107 5.25 -6.66 -8.66
N LEU A 108 4.99 -7.39 -9.75
CA LEU A 108 6.06 -7.93 -10.60
C LEU A 108 6.96 -6.83 -11.17
N TYR A 109 6.38 -5.77 -11.74
CA TYR A 109 7.17 -4.66 -12.25
C TYR A 109 7.95 -3.95 -11.13
N ALA A 110 7.33 -3.74 -9.97
CA ALA A 110 7.99 -3.16 -8.81
C ALA A 110 9.20 -4.00 -8.36
N PHE A 111 9.06 -5.33 -8.30
CA PHE A 111 10.16 -6.25 -8.00
C PHE A 111 11.26 -6.20 -9.05
N MET A 112 10.92 -6.12 -10.34
CA MET A 112 11.93 -6.00 -11.40
C MET A 112 12.75 -4.70 -11.25
N PHE A 113 12.09 -3.56 -11.05
CA PHE A 113 12.80 -2.29 -10.80
C PHE A 113 13.61 -2.34 -9.52
N TYR A 114 13.08 -2.98 -8.48
CA TYR A 114 13.77 -3.17 -7.22
C TYR A 114 15.09 -3.94 -7.40
N ILE A 115 15.07 -5.08 -8.09
CA ILE A 115 16.28 -5.89 -8.33
C ILE A 115 17.28 -5.13 -9.22
N ILE A 116 16.80 -4.43 -10.25
CA ILE A 116 17.66 -3.76 -11.23
C ILE A 116 18.28 -2.47 -10.67
N LEU A 117 17.55 -1.70 -9.87
CA LEU A 117 17.95 -0.35 -9.46
C LEU A 117 18.30 -0.25 -7.97
N ILE A 118 17.55 -0.88 -7.07
CA ILE A 118 17.79 -0.73 -5.62
C ILE A 118 18.97 -1.56 -5.19
N LEU A 119 19.05 -2.82 -5.62
CA LEU A 119 20.10 -3.72 -5.14
C LEU A 119 21.51 -3.20 -5.50
N PRO A 120 21.77 -2.71 -6.73
CA PRO A 120 23.04 -2.05 -7.06
C PRO A 120 23.24 -0.73 -6.31
N PHE A 121 22.18 0.06 -6.11
CA PHE A 121 22.27 1.33 -5.38
C PHE A 121 22.61 1.12 -3.90
N CYS A 122 22.00 0.15 -3.24
CA CYS A 122 22.34 -0.27 -1.88
C CYS A 122 23.80 -0.74 -1.79
N PHE A 123 24.25 -1.55 -2.77
CA PHE A 123 25.64 -2.00 -2.82
C PHE A 123 26.62 -0.84 -3.00
N LEU A 124 26.31 0.13 -3.86
CA LEU A 124 27.10 1.34 -4.05
C LEU A 124 27.17 2.18 -2.78
N LEU A 125 26.03 2.39 -2.10
CA LEU A 125 26.00 3.14 -0.84
C LEU A 125 26.81 2.47 0.28
N GLN A 126 26.87 1.14 0.31
CA GLN A 126 27.69 0.41 1.28
C GLN A 126 29.19 0.42 0.93
N SER A 127 29.53 0.57 -0.35
CA SER A 127 30.91 0.51 -0.82
C SER A 127 31.67 1.84 -0.66
N ILE A 128 30.98 2.94 -0.39
CA ILE A 128 31.58 4.27 -0.26
C ILE A 128 31.53 4.69 1.21
N SER A 129 32.69 5.07 1.76
CA SER A 129 32.76 5.64 3.11
C SER A 129 32.22 7.07 3.10
N ILE A 130 30.94 7.21 3.42
CA ILE A 130 30.20 8.47 3.44
C ILE A 130 29.70 8.72 4.87
N SER A 131 29.57 9.99 5.27
CA SER A 131 28.97 10.33 6.57
C SER A 131 27.53 9.83 6.68
N SER A 132 27.11 9.43 7.89
CA SER A 132 25.75 8.92 8.15
C SER A 132 24.66 9.88 7.66
N GLN A 133 24.85 11.19 7.87
CA GLN A 133 23.88 12.20 7.42
C GLN A 133 23.75 12.27 5.89
N LEU A 134 24.87 12.21 5.16
CA LEU A 134 24.82 12.21 3.69
C LEU A 134 24.23 10.90 3.16
N ASN A 135 24.48 9.77 3.83
CA ASN A 135 23.87 8.47 3.49
C ASN A 135 22.34 8.51 3.62
N ILE A 136 21.80 9.10 4.69
CA ILE A 136 20.36 9.30 4.88
C ILE A 136 19.77 10.16 3.75
N TRP A 137 20.38 11.32 3.45
CA TRP A 137 19.91 12.19 2.38
C TRP A 137 19.92 11.50 1.01
N LEU A 138 21.00 10.76 0.69
CA LEU A 138 21.08 9.98 -0.54
C LEU A 138 20.03 8.87 -0.59
N ALA A 139 19.74 8.21 0.53
CA ALA A 139 18.68 7.20 0.60
C ALA A 139 17.29 7.81 0.37
N LEU A 140 17.00 8.98 0.94
CA LEU A 140 15.74 9.70 0.74
C LEU A 140 15.57 10.17 -0.71
N ILE A 141 16.59 10.83 -1.27
CA ILE A 141 16.58 11.31 -2.66
C ILE A 141 16.51 10.13 -3.64
N GLY A 142 17.32 9.10 -3.40
CA GLY A 142 17.35 7.88 -4.21
C GLY A 142 15.99 7.18 -4.20
N SER A 143 15.37 7.02 -3.03
CA SER A 143 14.02 6.47 -2.91
C SER A 143 13.00 7.32 -3.65
N PHE A 144 13.02 8.64 -3.46
CA PHE A 144 12.09 9.55 -4.13
C PHE A 144 12.17 9.44 -5.66
N LEU A 145 13.38 9.50 -6.22
CA LEU A 145 13.59 9.40 -7.67
C LEU A 145 13.14 8.04 -8.18
N LEU A 146 13.53 6.97 -7.49
CA LEU A 146 13.22 5.63 -7.90
C LEU A 146 11.71 5.35 -7.86
N ILE A 147 11.04 5.70 -6.76
CA ILE A 147 9.61 5.48 -6.61
C ILE A 147 8.86 6.27 -7.68
N SER A 148 9.23 7.54 -7.90
CA SER A 148 8.61 8.38 -8.92
C SER A 148 8.78 7.81 -10.32
N LEU A 149 10.01 7.44 -10.71
CA LEU A 149 10.31 6.91 -12.04
C LEU A 149 9.67 5.53 -12.28
N SER A 150 9.78 4.63 -11.30
CA SER A 150 9.22 3.29 -11.39
C SER A 150 7.69 3.35 -11.43
N SER A 151 7.08 4.18 -10.61
CA SER A 151 5.61 4.34 -10.61
C SER A 151 5.12 4.95 -11.92
N CYS A 152 5.81 5.98 -12.44
CA CYS A 152 5.48 6.52 -13.76
C CYS A 152 5.59 5.44 -14.85
N PHE A 153 6.65 4.64 -14.84
CA PHE A 153 6.78 3.55 -15.81
C PHE A 153 5.64 2.54 -15.68
N ILE A 154 5.35 2.05 -14.47
CA ILE A 154 4.28 1.07 -14.23
C ILE A 154 2.93 1.62 -14.67
N VAL A 155 2.60 2.86 -14.30
CA VAL A 155 1.38 3.55 -14.72
C VAL A 155 1.31 3.64 -16.25
N SER A 156 2.39 4.07 -16.93
CA SER A 156 2.40 4.16 -18.39
C SER A 156 2.13 2.82 -19.08
N ARG A 157 2.54 1.70 -18.47
CA ARG A 157 2.33 0.35 -19.00
C ARG A 157 0.93 -0.19 -18.71
N LEU A 158 0.39 0.08 -17.52
CA LEU A 158 -0.82 -0.58 -17.02
C LEU A 158 -2.09 0.28 -17.08
N LYS A 159 -1.97 1.61 -17.23
CA LYS A 159 -3.11 2.54 -17.26
C LYS A 159 -4.17 2.13 -18.27
N HIS A 160 -3.80 1.97 -19.55
CA HIS A 160 -4.76 1.65 -20.60
C HIS A 160 -5.37 0.25 -20.45
N TYR A 161 -4.54 -0.72 -20.04
CA TYR A 161 -5.02 -2.07 -19.73
C TYR A 161 -6.10 -2.03 -18.64
N THR A 162 -5.86 -1.26 -17.57
CA THR A 162 -6.78 -1.17 -16.45
C THR A 162 -8.06 -0.41 -16.81
N ILE A 163 -7.95 0.70 -17.54
CA ILE A 163 -9.12 1.45 -18.03
C ILE A 163 -9.99 0.55 -18.90
N GLU A 164 -9.41 -0.22 -19.81
CA GLU A 164 -10.18 -1.14 -20.65
C GLU A 164 -10.80 -2.28 -19.84
N LEU A 165 -10.05 -2.86 -18.89
CA LEU A 165 -10.56 -3.92 -18.01
C LEU A 165 -11.82 -3.46 -17.28
N TYR A 166 -11.77 -2.31 -16.59
CA TYR A 166 -12.94 -1.76 -15.91
C TYR A 166 -14.04 -1.32 -16.89
N GLY A 167 -13.68 -0.76 -18.05
CA GLY A 167 -14.64 -0.44 -19.10
C GLY A 167 -15.44 -1.65 -19.58
N GLN A 168 -14.80 -2.81 -19.76
CA GLN A 168 -15.50 -4.06 -20.10
C GLN A 168 -16.41 -4.54 -18.97
N LEU A 169 -15.95 -4.46 -17.71
CA LEU A 169 -16.73 -4.85 -16.55
C LEU A 169 -17.95 -3.95 -16.33
N PHE A 170 -17.82 -2.64 -16.55
CA PHE A 170 -18.95 -1.71 -16.45
C PHE A 170 -20.04 -1.98 -17.49
N SER A 171 -19.67 -2.46 -18.68
CA SER A 171 -20.60 -2.74 -19.79
C SER A 171 -21.21 -4.14 -19.78
N ALA A 172 -20.67 -5.08 -19.00
CA ALA A 172 -21.20 -6.43 -18.92
C ALA A 172 -22.63 -6.42 -18.34
N LYS A 173 -23.53 -7.26 -18.86
CA LYS A 173 -24.88 -7.43 -18.28
C LYS A 173 -24.73 -7.96 -16.85
N LYS A 174 -25.22 -7.20 -15.89
CA LYS A 174 -25.06 -7.45 -14.45
C LYS A 174 -26.16 -8.38 -13.94
N GLY A 175 -25.81 -9.62 -13.64
CA GLY A 175 -26.55 -10.46 -12.69
C GLY A 175 -26.01 -10.24 -11.28
N GLU A 176 -26.68 -10.77 -10.25
CA GLU A 176 -26.12 -10.77 -8.90
C GLU A 176 -24.79 -11.54 -8.87
N VAL A 177 -23.77 -10.94 -8.25
CA VAL A 177 -22.47 -11.59 -8.02
C VAL A 177 -22.67 -12.66 -6.96
N LYS A 178 -22.15 -13.86 -7.21
CA LYS A 178 -22.13 -14.92 -6.21
C LYS A 178 -21.24 -14.49 -5.04
N LYS A 179 -21.69 -14.78 -3.81
CA LYS A 179 -20.95 -14.45 -2.58
C LYS A 179 -19.50 -14.98 -2.60
N GLU A 180 -19.33 -16.22 -3.06
CA GLU A 180 -18.00 -16.86 -3.17
C GLU A 180 -17.02 -16.11 -4.08
N ASP A 181 -17.50 -15.62 -5.23
CA ASP A 181 -16.68 -14.85 -6.19
C ASP A 181 -16.31 -13.48 -5.61
N SER A 182 -17.25 -12.85 -4.90
CA SER A 182 -17.01 -11.60 -4.16
C SER A 182 -15.99 -11.78 -3.04
N ASP A 183 -16.12 -12.82 -2.23
CA ASP A 183 -15.22 -13.10 -1.10
C ASP A 183 -13.80 -13.37 -1.59
N SER A 184 -13.66 -14.15 -2.67
CA SER A 184 -12.37 -14.37 -3.33
C SER A 184 -11.76 -13.05 -3.81
N HIS A 185 -12.55 -12.20 -4.46
CA HIS A 185 -12.10 -10.88 -4.91
C HIS A 185 -11.68 -9.98 -3.74
N ILE A 186 -12.42 -9.98 -2.62
CA ILE A 186 -12.06 -9.25 -1.40
C ILE A 186 -10.70 -9.73 -0.87
N ILE A 187 -10.49 -11.05 -0.76
CA ILE A 187 -9.25 -11.61 -0.23
C ILE A 187 -8.06 -11.20 -1.10
N PHE A 188 -8.14 -11.42 -2.42
CA PHE A 188 -7.00 -11.25 -3.32
C PHE A 188 -6.76 -9.81 -3.76
N SER A 189 -7.79 -8.97 -3.77
CA SER A 189 -7.69 -7.58 -4.22
C SER A 189 -7.65 -6.57 -3.08
N TYR A 190 -7.96 -6.98 -1.84
CA TYR A 190 -7.92 -6.12 -0.66
C TYR A 190 -7.07 -6.73 0.46
N PHE A 191 -7.50 -7.83 1.06
CA PHE A 191 -6.90 -8.29 2.33
C PHE A 191 -5.44 -8.68 2.18
N LEU A 192 -5.11 -9.58 1.25
CA LEU A 192 -3.76 -10.10 1.07
C LEU A 192 -2.73 -9.00 0.70
N PRO A 193 -2.94 -8.20 -0.36
CA PRO A 193 -1.93 -7.19 -0.74
C PRO A 193 -1.72 -6.15 0.35
N TRP A 194 -2.81 -5.65 0.97
CA TRP A 194 -2.71 -4.65 2.01
C TRP A 194 -2.14 -5.21 3.32
N ALA A 195 -2.43 -6.47 3.68
CA ALA A 195 -1.81 -7.13 4.83
C ALA A 195 -0.29 -7.21 4.70
N ILE A 196 0.22 -7.57 3.52
CA ILE A 196 1.66 -7.61 3.25
C ILE A 196 2.28 -6.21 3.35
N ILE A 197 1.62 -5.20 2.77
CA ILE A 197 2.07 -3.80 2.83
C ILE A 197 2.10 -3.27 4.27
N GLY A 198 1.01 -3.47 5.02
CA GLY A 198 0.90 -3.05 6.41
C GLY A 198 1.93 -3.74 7.32
N ALA A 199 2.13 -5.04 7.13
CA ALA A 199 3.14 -5.82 7.82
C ALA A 199 4.55 -5.27 7.59
N ALA A 200 4.92 -5.04 6.33
CA ALA A 200 6.25 -4.56 5.96
C ALA A 200 6.55 -3.16 6.54
N ILE A 201 5.59 -2.23 6.49
CA ILE A 201 5.77 -0.89 7.03
C ILE A 201 5.81 -0.90 8.56
N ALA A 202 4.90 -1.63 9.22
CA ALA A 202 4.89 -1.74 10.68
C ALA A 202 6.21 -2.34 11.20
N GLY A 203 6.66 -3.45 10.61
CA GLY A 203 7.92 -4.10 10.97
C GLY A 203 9.14 -3.20 10.74
N LEU A 204 9.18 -2.45 9.64
CA LEU A 204 10.25 -1.47 9.36
C LEU A 204 10.30 -0.38 10.43
N LEU A 205 9.16 0.22 10.76
CA LEU A 205 9.09 1.29 11.76
C LEU A 205 9.42 0.78 13.17
N ALA A 206 8.94 -0.41 13.53
CA ALA A 206 9.27 -1.06 14.80
C ALA A 206 10.77 -1.32 14.93
N TYR A 207 11.41 -1.83 13.87
CA TYR A 207 12.87 -2.01 13.84
C TYR A 207 13.60 -0.68 14.04
N GLY A 208 13.19 0.38 13.35
CA GLY A 208 13.81 1.70 13.46
C GLY A 208 13.73 2.25 14.89
N TYR A 209 12.56 2.14 15.52
CA TYR A 209 12.26 2.78 16.80
C TYR A 209 12.84 2.04 18.02
N PHE A 210 12.78 0.71 18.03
CA PHE A 210 13.09 -0.10 19.22
C PHE A 210 14.52 -0.68 19.26
N ARG A 211 15.32 -0.48 18.20
CA ARG A 211 16.73 -0.93 18.20
C ARG A 211 17.54 -0.22 19.27
N ALA A 212 18.55 -0.88 19.82
CA ALA A 212 19.36 -0.34 20.91
C ALA A 212 20.07 0.97 20.54
N GLU A 213 20.56 1.08 19.31
CA GLU A 213 21.29 2.25 18.82
C GLU A 213 20.40 3.49 18.67
N SER A 214 19.06 3.33 18.70
CA SER A 214 18.13 4.46 18.68
C SER A 214 18.26 5.39 19.89
N GLY A 215 18.88 4.91 20.98
CA GLY A 215 19.00 5.64 22.25
C GLY A 215 17.67 5.86 22.98
N ASN A 216 16.54 5.45 22.39
CA ASN A 216 15.20 5.61 22.98
C ASN A 216 14.99 4.71 24.20
N PHE A 217 15.80 3.66 24.33
CA PHE A 217 15.68 2.65 25.39
C PHE A 217 17.08 2.29 25.87
N THR A 218 17.31 2.42 27.17
CA THR A 218 18.64 2.19 27.75
C THR A 218 18.91 0.74 28.09
N ASP A 219 17.90 -0.08 28.43
CA ASP A 219 18.08 -1.53 28.69
C ASP A 219 16.79 -2.37 28.60
N VAL A 220 15.61 -1.78 28.85
CA VAL A 220 14.37 -2.55 29.02
C VAL A 220 13.23 -1.95 28.20
N ILE A 221 12.67 -2.75 27.29
CA ILE A 221 11.45 -2.41 26.56
C ILE A 221 10.27 -3.09 27.25
N THR A 222 9.44 -2.28 27.89
CA THR A 222 8.31 -2.77 28.69
C THR A 222 7.14 -3.19 27.81
N VAL A 223 6.31 -4.09 28.33
CA VAL A 223 5.05 -4.49 27.68
C VAL A 223 4.18 -3.29 27.31
N SER A 224 4.08 -2.28 28.17
CA SER A 224 3.21 -1.12 27.92
C SER A 224 3.69 -0.31 26.71
N MET A 225 5.00 -0.12 26.56
CA MET A 225 5.58 0.57 25.40
C MET A 225 5.24 -0.15 24.10
N VAL A 226 5.42 -1.47 24.06
CA VAL A 226 5.11 -2.29 22.89
C VAL A 226 3.61 -2.28 22.60
N ALA A 227 2.77 -2.39 23.63
CA ALA A 227 1.32 -2.38 23.47
C ALA A 227 0.81 -1.07 22.87
N PHE A 228 1.24 0.08 23.42
CA PHE A 228 0.84 1.39 22.91
C PHE A 228 1.42 1.70 21.54
N SER A 229 2.65 1.28 21.26
CA SER A 229 3.26 1.38 19.93
C SER A 229 2.43 0.60 18.91
N ALA A 230 2.19 -0.69 19.15
CA ALA A 230 1.43 -1.54 18.24
C ALA A 230 -0.02 -1.06 18.06
N GLY A 231 -0.65 -0.57 19.14
CA GLY A 231 -1.96 0.07 19.08
C GLY A 231 -1.98 1.32 18.19
N GLY A 232 -1.02 2.23 18.38
CA GLY A 232 -0.88 3.44 17.59
C GLY A 232 -0.59 3.15 16.12
N THR A 233 0.36 2.25 15.84
CA THR A 233 0.67 1.76 14.49
C THR A 233 -0.57 1.16 13.83
N SER A 234 -1.31 0.32 14.55
CA SER A 234 -2.54 -0.30 14.04
C SER A 234 -3.59 0.76 13.66
N TYR A 235 -3.78 1.78 14.50
CA TYR A 235 -4.72 2.87 14.23
C TYR A 235 -4.37 3.60 12.92
N ILE A 236 -3.12 4.01 12.77
CA ILE A 236 -2.66 4.76 11.59
C ILE A 236 -2.71 3.92 10.31
N ILE A 237 -2.27 2.66 10.36
CA ILE A 237 -2.30 1.75 9.21
C ILE A 237 -3.74 1.47 8.78
N SER A 238 -4.65 1.18 9.72
CA SER A 238 -6.06 0.96 9.41
C SER A 238 -6.69 2.18 8.74
N LEU A 239 -6.41 3.39 9.24
CA LEU A 239 -6.91 4.63 8.64
C LEU A 239 -6.37 4.82 7.23
N TRP A 240 -5.05 4.77 7.05
CA TRP A 240 -4.42 4.95 5.75
C TRP A 240 -5.02 4.00 4.71
N ILE A 241 -5.12 2.71 5.04
CA ILE A 241 -5.62 1.69 4.13
C ILE A 241 -7.12 1.85 3.88
N ALA A 242 -7.92 2.26 4.88
CA ALA A 242 -9.34 2.56 4.67
C ALA A 242 -9.57 3.67 3.64
N TYR A 243 -8.75 4.73 3.67
CA TYR A 243 -8.84 5.82 2.69
C TYR A 243 -8.45 5.39 1.28
N VAL A 244 -7.39 4.59 1.16
CA VAL A 244 -6.92 4.13 -0.15
C VAL A 244 -7.88 3.11 -0.76
N THR A 245 -8.27 2.09 0.00
CA THR A 245 -9.15 1.00 -0.45
C THR A 245 -10.55 1.48 -0.79
N GLN A 246 -11.05 2.55 -0.16
CA GLN A 246 -12.34 3.15 -0.55
C GLN A 246 -12.38 3.52 -2.04
N LYS A 247 -11.27 4.03 -2.60
CA LYS A 247 -11.21 4.44 -4.02
C LYS A 247 -11.41 3.24 -4.94
N GLN A 248 -10.76 2.13 -4.61
CA GLN A 248 -10.92 0.85 -5.31
C GLN A 248 -12.35 0.31 -5.13
N ALA A 249 -12.85 0.28 -3.90
CA ALA A 249 -14.20 -0.22 -3.57
C ALA A 249 -15.30 0.44 -4.40
N ILE A 250 -15.26 1.75 -4.59
CA ILE A 250 -16.24 2.46 -5.42
C ILE A 250 -16.23 1.95 -6.87
N LEU A 251 -15.06 1.67 -7.43
CA LEU A 251 -14.92 1.16 -8.79
C LEU A 251 -15.36 -0.31 -8.87
N ASP A 252 -15.01 -1.14 -7.89
CA ASP A 252 -15.36 -2.56 -7.83
C ASP A 252 -16.86 -2.77 -7.62
N ILE A 253 -17.53 -1.92 -6.83
CA ILE A 253 -19.00 -1.89 -6.70
C ILE A 253 -19.64 -1.56 -8.05
N LYS A 254 -19.16 -0.51 -8.73
CA LYS A 254 -19.68 -0.11 -10.04
C LYS A 254 -19.43 -1.19 -11.10
N ALA A 255 -18.34 -1.93 -10.98
CA ALA A 255 -17.99 -3.06 -11.83
C ALA A 255 -18.77 -4.33 -11.48
N ASN A 256 -19.61 -4.31 -10.44
CA ASN A 256 -20.37 -5.46 -9.96
C ASN A 256 -19.44 -6.65 -9.68
N LEU A 257 -18.38 -6.40 -8.90
CA LEU A 257 -17.42 -7.41 -8.42
C LEU A 257 -17.63 -7.79 -6.95
N LEU A 258 -18.45 -7.01 -6.25
CA LEU A 258 -18.65 -7.13 -4.81
C LEU A 258 -20.12 -7.39 -4.51
N HIS A 259 -20.36 -8.38 -3.66
CA HIS A 259 -21.65 -8.68 -3.06
C HIS A 259 -21.71 -8.02 -1.69
N PHE A 260 -22.81 -7.31 -1.42
CA PHE A 260 -23.07 -6.69 -0.12
C PHE A 260 -24.48 -7.02 0.34
N GLU A 261 -24.62 -7.37 1.62
CA GLU A 261 -25.91 -7.52 2.27
C GLU A 261 -26.53 -6.13 2.48
N LYS A 262 -27.86 -6.04 2.68
CA LYS A 262 -28.57 -4.76 2.78
C LYS A 262 -28.07 -3.90 3.95
N ASP A 263 -27.58 -4.54 5.01
CA ASP A 263 -27.21 -3.91 6.25
C ASP A 263 -25.71 -3.54 6.35
N ASP A 264 -24.91 -3.83 5.31
CA ASP A 264 -23.45 -3.58 5.28
C ASP A 264 -23.10 -2.08 5.17
N LYS A 265 -23.61 -1.19 6.00
CA LYS A 265 -23.32 0.25 5.96
C LYS A 265 -22.33 0.62 7.05
N LEU A 266 -21.38 1.48 6.70
CA LEU A 266 -20.51 2.12 7.67
C LEU A 266 -20.42 3.61 7.35
N ASP A 267 -20.90 4.43 8.27
CA ASP A 267 -20.68 5.88 8.24
C ASP A 267 -19.28 6.23 8.77
N GLU A 268 -18.88 7.48 8.56
CA GLU A 268 -17.52 7.93 8.88
C GLU A 268 -17.25 7.94 10.40
N TYR A 269 -18.22 8.29 11.24
CA TYR A 269 -18.05 8.27 12.70
C TYR A 269 -17.92 6.84 13.22
N SER A 270 -18.79 5.94 12.76
CA SER A 270 -18.71 4.52 13.10
C SER A 270 -17.40 3.90 12.63
N MET A 271 -16.89 4.30 11.47
CA MET A 271 -15.58 3.84 10.98
C MET A 271 -14.45 4.24 11.94
N TYR A 272 -14.35 5.53 12.30
CA TYR A 272 -13.32 5.99 13.23
C TYR A 272 -13.45 5.29 14.59
N PHE A 273 -14.67 5.12 15.09
CA PHE A 273 -14.93 4.43 16.35
C PHE A 273 -14.47 2.97 16.32
N LEU A 274 -14.80 2.22 15.26
CA LEU A 274 -14.36 0.83 15.11
C LEU A 274 -12.84 0.70 14.99
N ILE A 275 -12.17 1.62 14.28
CA ILE A 275 -10.71 1.61 14.18
C ILE A 275 -10.06 1.93 15.55
N HIS A 276 -10.64 2.83 16.35
CA HIS A 276 -10.20 3.06 17.73
C HIS A 276 -10.39 1.82 18.61
N ILE A 277 -11.56 1.17 18.54
CA ILE A 277 -11.80 -0.07 19.28
C ILE A 277 -10.80 -1.15 18.87
N PHE A 278 -10.55 -1.31 17.57
CA PHE A 278 -9.58 -2.26 17.06
C PHE A 278 -8.18 -2.00 17.63
N SER A 279 -7.72 -0.75 17.61
CA SER A 279 -6.45 -0.33 18.23
C SER A 279 -6.43 -0.63 19.74
N GLY A 280 -7.50 -0.33 20.46
CA GLY A 280 -7.65 -0.66 21.88
C GLY A 280 -7.65 -2.16 22.15
N ALA A 281 -8.22 -2.96 21.25
CA ALA A 281 -8.20 -4.42 21.32
C ALA A 281 -6.79 -4.98 21.12
N VAL A 282 -6.00 -4.43 20.20
CA VAL A 282 -4.58 -4.79 20.02
C VAL A 282 -3.79 -4.52 21.30
N ILE A 283 -3.93 -3.32 21.89
CA ILE A 283 -3.28 -2.96 23.16
C ILE A 283 -3.67 -3.97 24.25
N THR A 284 -4.96 -4.21 24.42
CA THR A 284 -5.51 -5.11 25.45
C THR A 284 -5.02 -6.54 25.26
N LEU A 285 -4.98 -7.03 24.02
CA LEU A 285 -4.52 -8.37 23.70
C LEU A 285 -3.04 -8.57 24.02
N ILE A 286 -2.19 -7.57 23.77
CA ILE A 286 -0.76 -7.62 24.15
C ILE A 286 -0.61 -7.68 25.68
N PHE A 287 -1.38 -6.88 26.44
CA PHE A 287 -1.37 -6.95 27.91
C PHE A 287 -1.87 -8.30 28.45
N ILE A 288 -2.93 -8.85 27.87
CA ILE A 288 -3.46 -10.16 28.26
C ILE A 288 -2.44 -11.25 27.96
N ALA A 289 -1.91 -11.29 26.73
CA ALA A 289 -0.95 -12.30 26.29
C ALA A 289 0.35 -12.25 27.11
N SER A 290 0.92 -11.07 27.32
CA SER A 290 2.12 -10.90 28.14
C SER A 290 1.90 -11.35 29.58
N LYS A 291 0.74 -11.03 30.19
CA LYS A 291 0.39 -11.50 31.53
C LYS A 291 0.27 -13.03 31.59
N PHE A 292 -0.42 -13.66 30.63
CA PHE A 292 -0.57 -15.11 30.56
C PHE A 292 0.76 -15.84 30.34
N LEU A 293 1.68 -15.24 29.58
CA LEU A 293 2.99 -15.81 29.28
C LEU A 293 4.08 -15.39 30.29
N SER A 294 3.72 -14.61 31.32
CA SER A 294 4.65 -14.06 32.31
C SER A 294 5.82 -13.28 31.67
N ILE A 295 5.53 -12.55 30.59
CA ILE A 295 6.51 -11.73 29.88
C ILE A 295 6.49 -10.32 30.48
N GLU A 296 7.60 -9.90 31.08
CA GLU A 296 7.78 -8.54 31.59
C GLU A 296 8.45 -7.61 30.58
N HIS A 297 9.30 -8.18 29.72
CA HIS A 297 10.12 -7.46 28.75
C HIS A 297 10.12 -8.19 27.40
N PHE A 298 10.12 -7.43 26.31
CA PHE A 298 10.21 -7.99 24.97
C PHE A 298 11.59 -7.74 24.35
N SER A 299 12.12 -8.77 23.69
CA SER A 299 13.26 -8.62 22.78
C SER A 299 12.85 -7.90 21.50
N LEU A 300 13.80 -7.25 20.83
CA LEU A 300 13.57 -6.55 19.56
C LEU A 300 12.87 -7.42 18.51
N ILE A 301 13.27 -8.69 18.37
CA ILE A 301 12.67 -9.62 17.41
C ILE A 301 11.20 -9.88 17.76
N GLN A 302 10.87 -10.08 19.03
CA GLN A 302 9.48 -10.27 19.45
C GLN A 302 8.64 -9.01 19.15
N ILE A 303 9.19 -7.82 19.36
CA ILE A 303 8.51 -6.56 19.06
C ILE A 303 8.23 -6.43 17.57
N ILE A 304 9.24 -6.67 16.73
CA ILE A 304 9.08 -6.62 15.27
C ILE A 304 8.01 -7.61 14.81
N VAL A 305 8.00 -8.84 15.35
CA VAL A 305 6.97 -9.84 15.03
C VAL A 305 5.57 -9.37 15.46
N ILE A 306 5.43 -8.86 16.68
CA ILE A 306 4.14 -8.34 17.19
C ILE A 306 3.63 -7.20 16.32
N GLU A 307 4.47 -6.20 16.04
CA GLU A 307 4.13 -5.04 15.20
C GLU A 307 3.83 -5.44 13.76
N THR A 308 4.56 -6.39 13.20
CA THR A 308 4.30 -6.93 11.84
C THR A 308 2.93 -7.60 11.76
N ILE A 309 2.57 -8.42 12.76
CA ILE A 309 1.26 -9.09 12.82
C ILE A 309 0.15 -8.06 13.07
N ALA A 310 0.36 -7.12 13.98
CA ALA A 310 -0.57 -6.04 14.26
C ALA A 310 -0.82 -5.17 13.02
N GLY A 311 0.24 -4.81 12.28
CA GLY A 311 0.16 -4.10 11.01
C GLY A 311 -0.59 -4.85 9.92
N ALA A 312 -0.38 -6.17 9.81
CA ALA A 312 -1.13 -7.02 8.88
C ALA A 312 -2.64 -7.05 9.22
N ALA A 313 -2.97 -7.25 10.51
CA ALA A 313 -4.36 -7.27 10.97
C ALA A 313 -5.02 -5.88 10.81
N ALA A 314 -4.29 -4.81 11.11
CA ALA A 314 -4.72 -3.43 10.92
C ALA A 314 -5.03 -3.11 9.46
N ALA A 315 -4.25 -3.63 8.53
CA ALA A 315 -4.49 -3.49 7.10
C ALA A 315 -5.76 -4.21 6.63
N VAL A 316 -6.06 -5.39 7.19
CA VAL A 316 -7.32 -6.10 6.92
C VAL A 316 -8.50 -5.31 7.48
N ALA A 317 -8.40 -4.85 8.74
CA ALA A 317 -9.44 -4.01 9.36
C ALA A 317 -9.68 -2.72 8.58
N GLY A 318 -8.60 -2.05 8.15
CA GLY A 318 -8.66 -0.86 7.29
C GLY A 318 -9.29 -1.14 5.93
N SER A 319 -8.96 -2.27 5.30
CA SER A 319 -9.57 -2.69 4.03
C SER A 319 -11.08 -2.92 4.17
N LEU A 320 -11.52 -3.56 5.26
CA LEU A 320 -12.93 -3.78 5.54
C LEU A 320 -13.67 -2.44 5.73
N ALA A 321 -13.08 -1.54 6.52
CA ALA A 321 -13.59 -0.19 6.71
C ALA A 321 -13.72 0.57 5.38
N GLY A 322 -12.71 0.51 4.52
CA GLY A 322 -12.72 1.15 3.20
C GLY A 322 -13.75 0.55 2.24
N LEU A 323 -13.93 -0.77 2.25
CA LEU A 323 -14.98 -1.48 1.50
C LEU A 323 -16.38 -1.00 1.90
N LEU A 324 -16.69 -1.03 3.20
CA LEU A 324 -17.98 -0.60 3.73
C LEU A 324 -18.24 0.89 3.47
N ARG A 325 -17.22 1.74 3.61
CA ARG A 325 -17.32 3.17 3.28
C ARG A 325 -17.52 3.40 1.78
N GLY A 326 -16.89 2.61 0.93
CA GLY A 326 -17.08 2.65 -0.52
C GLY A 326 -18.51 2.28 -0.91
N ARG A 327 -19.06 1.27 -0.24
CA ARG A 327 -20.47 0.85 -0.37
C ARG A 327 -21.43 1.94 0.08
N SER A 328 -21.25 2.49 1.27
CA SER A 328 -22.04 3.62 1.78
C SER A 328 -22.05 4.79 0.80
N LYS A 329 -20.94 5.08 0.10
CA LYS A 329 -20.89 6.20 -0.86
C LYS A 329 -21.56 5.91 -2.21
N THR A 330 -21.72 4.64 -2.56
CA THR A 330 -22.16 4.23 -3.91
C THR A 330 -23.59 3.71 -3.94
N LEU A 331 -24.06 3.09 -2.85
CA LEU A 331 -25.35 2.41 -2.73
C LEU A 331 -26.31 3.04 -1.70
N SER A 332 -25.95 4.19 -1.11
CA SER A 332 -26.81 4.92 -0.15
C SER A 332 -27.95 5.65 -0.80
#